data_AF-A0A971S1H8-F1
#
_entry.id   AF-A0A971S1H8-F1
#
_cell.length_a   1.000
_cell.length_b   1.000
_cell.length_c   1.000
_cell.angle_alpha   90.00
_cell.angle_beta   90.00
_cell.angle_gamma   90.00
#
_symmetry.space_group_name_H-M   'P 1'
#
loop_
_entity.id
_entity.type
_entity.pdbx_description
1 polymer ?
#
loop_
_entity_poly.entity_id
_entity_poly.type
_entity_poly.pdbx_seq_one_letter_code
_entity_poly.pdbx_strand_id
1 'polypeptide(L)'
;MAAGKTKELVKKPDFLITSIETAYMFMRTNFRFFVAGAIVFVLAVAAVYGYTIYAGNQEEKAQSVLFQGIRSFEEYTQTGKEESLANAENTFQTLIKQKRGKAYHVAKLYLATIYSLKGKTGEAKSLYQEIVKKSPGTMLKTLAERALLNLDKK
;
A
#
# COMPACT_ATOMS: atom_id res chain seq x y z
N MET A 1 -26.08 57.37 -1.91
CA MET A 1 -26.50 56.20 -1.11
C MET A 1 -25.26 55.44 -0.62
N ALA A 2 -24.69 55.80 0.53
CA ALA A 2 -23.45 55.17 1.03
C ALA A 2 -23.33 55.17 2.57
N ALA A 3 -24.45 55.25 3.30
CA ALA A 3 -24.45 55.33 4.77
C ALA A 3 -24.87 54.01 5.46
N GLY A 4 -25.27 52.98 4.69
CA GLY A 4 -25.76 51.71 5.23
C GLY A 4 -24.70 50.62 5.44
N LYS A 5 -23.57 50.66 4.72
CA LYS A 5 -22.57 49.57 4.75
C LYS A 5 -21.53 49.66 5.86
N THR A 6 -21.39 50.80 6.53
CA THR A 6 -20.37 51.02 7.58
C THR A 6 -20.84 50.65 8.98
N LYS A 7 -22.15 50.47 9.23
CA LYS A 7 -22.68 50.13 10.56
C LYS A 7 -22.65 48.64 10.90
N GLU A 8 -22.49 47.74 9.93
CA GLU A 8 -22.40 46.30 10.16
C GLU A 8 -20.99 45.79 10.46
N LEU A 9 -19.93 46.53 10.10
CA LEU A 9 -18.55 46.10 10.36
C LEU A 9 -18.08 46.32 11.82
N VAL A 10 -18.80 47.10 12.61
CA VAL A 10 -18.42 47.42 14.00
C VAL A 10 -19.09 46.49 15.03
N LYS A 11 -20.02 45.62 14.61
CA LYS A 11 -20.76 44.71 15.51
C LYS A 11 -20.16 43.29 15.63
N LYS A 12 -19.04 43.02 14.94
CA LYS A 12 -18.29 41.75 15.00
C LYS A 12 -17.06 41.69 15.94
N PRO A 13 -16.64 42.72 16.71
CA PRO A 13 -15.59 42.54 17.71
C PRO A 13 -16.10 41.70 18.89
N ASP A 14 -17.39 41.82 19.24
CA ASP A 14 -17.95 41.15 20.41
C ASP A 14 -17.94 39.63 20.28
N PHE A 15 -18.21 39.07 19.09
CA PHE A 15 -18.19 37.62 18.86
C PHE A 15 -16.78 37.03 18.95
N LEU A 16 -15.78 37.73 18.42
CA LEU A 16 -14.39 37.30 18.50
C LEU A 16 -13.88 37.41 19.94
N ILE A 17 -14.17 38.52 20.63
CA ILE A 17 -13.76 38.73 22.02
C ILE A 17 -14.44 37.73 22.96
N THR A 18 -15.74 37.47 22.80
CA THR A 18 -16.43 36.42 23.60
C THR A 18 -15.94 35.02 23.28
N SER A 19 -15.61 34.71 22.02
CA SER A 19 -14.98 33.42 21.68
C SER A 19 -13.60 33.27 22.33
N ILE A 20 -12.82 34.35 22.37
CA ILE A 20 -11.49 34.39 23.00
C ILE A 20 -11.61 34.28 24.52
N GLU A 21 -12.54 34.99 25.16
CA GLU A 21 -12.79 34.91 26.61
C GLU A 21 -13.30 33.53 27.02
N THR A 22 -14.21 32.95 26.25
CA THR A 22 -14.73 31.59 26.50
C THR A 22 -13.60 30.56 26.36
N ALA A 23 -12.74 30.71 25.35
CA ALA A 23 -11.55 29.88 25.19
C ALA A 23 -10.57 30.05 26.36
N TYR A 24 -10.35 31.28 26.85
CA TYR A 24 -9.44 31.57 27.96
C TYR A 24 -9.94 31.01 29.30
N MET A 25 -11.25 31.14 29.58
CA MET A 25 -11.91 30.58 30.76
C MET A 25 -11.94 29.05 30.75
N PHE A 26 -12.17 28.44 29.58
CA PHE A 26 -12.09 26.99 29.40
C PHE A 26 -10.66 26.47 29.59
N MET A 27 -9.68 27.21 29.07
CA MET A 27 -8.26 26.90 29.21
C MET A 27 -7.81 26.97 30.69
N ARG A 28 -8.26 27.95 31.47
CA ARG A 28 -7.87 28.07 32.90
C ARG A 28 -8.54 27.04 33.81
N THR A 29 -9.79 26.66 33.54
CA THR A 29 -10.58 25.78 34.43
C THR A 29 -10.31 24.30 34.18
N ASN A 30 -10.07 23.90 32.92
CA ASN A 30 -9.88 22.50 32.53
C ASN A 30 -8.51 22.24 31.86
N PHE A 31 -7.50 23.09 32.12
CA PHE A 31 -6.17 23.00 31.50
C PHE A 31 -5.58 21.58 31.56
N ARG A 32 -5.78 20.86 32.68
CA ARG A 32 -5.28 19.49 32.86
C ARG A 32 -5.89 18.50 31.86
N PHE A 33 -7.19 18.61 31.57
CA PHE A 33 -7.87 17.77 30.58
C PHE A 33 -7.53 18.19 29.15
N PHE A 34 -7.37 19.48 28.90
CA PHE A 34 -6.94 19.99 27.59
C PHE A 34 -5.51 19.54 27.26
N VAL A 35 -4.57 19.66 28.21
CA VAL A 35 -3.20 19.17 28.09
C VAL A 35 -3.18 17.65 27.91
N ALA A 36 -3.98 16.89 28.68
CA ALA A 36 -4.10 15.46 28.48
C ALA A 36 -4.62 15.10 27.08
N GLY A 37 -5.63 15.81 26.58
CA GLY A 37 -6.14 15.64 25.22
C GLY A 37 -5.10 15.97 24.14
N ALA A 38 -4.33 17.04 24.32
CA ALA A 38 -3.24 17.41 23.42
C ALA A 38 -2.14 16.36 23.40
N ILE A 39 -1.77 15.77 24.55
CA ILE A 39 -0.80 14.68 24.63
C ILE A 39 -1.31 13.45 23.86
N VAL A 40 -2.57 13.05 24.08
CA VAL A 40 -3.18 11.93 23.35
C VAL A 40 -3.20 12.19 21.85
N PHE A 41 -3.51 13.42 21.43
CA PHE A 41 -3.49 13.81 20.02
C PHE A 41 -2.09 13.71 19.42
N VAL A 42 -1.06 14.21 20.10
CA VAL A 42 0.33 14.10 19.66
C VAL A 42 0.77 12.64 19.57
N LEU A 43 0.41 11.79 20.53
CA LEU A 43 0.69 10.36 20.49
C LEU A 43 -0.01 9.66 19.31
N ALA A 44 -1.26 10.03 19.01
CA ALA A 44 -1.99 9.50 17.87
C ALA A 44 -1.32 9.90 16.54
N VAL A 45 -0.92 11.16 16.39
CA VAL A 45 -0.21 11.64 15.19
C VAL A 45 1.15 10.93 15.04
N ALA A 46 1.91 10.79 16.13
CA ALA A 46 3.18 10.08 16.13
C ALA A 46 3.01 8.59 15.75
N ALA A 47 1.96 7.93 16.24
CA ALA A 47 1.64 6.55 15.88
C ALA A 47 1.30 6.42 14.39
N VAL A 48 0.51 7.34 13.83
CA VAL A 48 0.18 7.36 12.40
C VAL A 48 1.44 7.58 11.56
N TYR A 49 2.28 8.56 11.90
CA TYR A 49 3.53 8.82 11.18
C TYR A 49 4.53 7.67 11.28
N GLY A 50 4.65 7.05 12.46
CA GLY A 50 5.47 5.86 12.65
C GLY A 50 5.00 4.71 11.76
N TYR A 51 3.68 4.52 11.66
CA TYR A 51 3.09 3.49 10.79
C TYR A 51 3.33 3.77 9.31
N THR A 52 3.18 5.02 8.84
CA THR A 52 3.39 5.35 7.41
C THR A 52 4.84 5.16 6.98
N ILE A 53 5.80 5.56 7.81
CA ILE A 53 7.24 5.36 7.54
C ILE A 53 7.58 3.87 7.53
N TYR A 54 7.11 3.12 8.53
CA TYR A 54 7.37 1.69 8.62
C TYR A 54 6.77 0.92 7.42
N ALA A 55 5.55 1.27 7.01
CA ALA A 55 4.88 0.68 5.86
C ALA A 55 5.61 0.99 4.54
N GLY A 56 6.02 2.24 4.32
CA GLY A 56 6.74 2.66 3.12
C GLY A 56 8.08 1.94 2.96
N ASN A 57 8.85 1.80 4.04
CA ASN A 57 10.15 1.12 4.02
C ASN A 57 10.05 -0.37 3.66
N GLN A 58 8.90 -1.00 3.92
CA GLN A 58 8.66 -2.39 3.51
C GLN A 58 8.30 -2.51 2.04
N GLU A 59 7.58 -1.55 1.48
CA GLU A 59 7.24 -1.55 0.05
C GLU A 59 8.48 -1.37 -0.82
N GLU A 60 9.40 -0.49 -0.45
CA GLU A 60 10.64 -0.26 -1.20
C GLU A 60 11.50 -1.53 -1.23
N LYS A 61 11.65 -2.21 -0.07
CA LYS A 61 12.33 -3.50 0.02
C LYS A 61 11.65 -4.58 -0.81
N ALA A 62 10.32 -4.62 -0.83
CA ALA A 62 9.59 -5.58 -1.64
C ALA A 62 9.80 -5.31 -3.14
N GLN A 63 9.83 -4.04 -3.57
CA GLN A 63 10.10 -3.68 -4.95
C GLN A 63 11.51 -4.05 -5.40
N SER A 64 12.53 -3.82 -4.55
CA SER A 64 13.90 -4.18 -4.88
C SER A 64 14.08 -5.70 -5.03
N VAL A 65 13.48 -6.48 -4.13
CA VAL A 65 13.46 -7.95 -4.22
C VAL A 65 12.69 -8.42 -5.45
N LEU A 66 11.55 -7.79 -5.78
CA LEU A 66 10.80 -8.12 -7.00
C LEU A 66 11.67 -7.94 -8.24
N PHE A 67 12.38 -6.82 -8.31
CA PHE A 67 13.23 -6.49 -9.45
C PHE A 67 14.40 -7.47 -9.59
N GLN A 68 14.99 -7.92 -8.49
CA GLN A 68 16.01 -8.99 -8.52
C GLN A 68 15.44 -10.28 -9.11
N GLY A 69 14.25 -10.69 -8.69
CA GLY A 69 13.60 -11.91 -9.21
C GLY A 69 13.28 -11.81 -10.70
N ILE A 70 12.81 -10.63 -11.15
CA ILE A 70 12.56 -10.37 -12.58
C ILE A 70 13.85 -10.44 -13.39
N ARG A 71 14.95 -9.85 -12.91
CA ARG A 71 16.25 -9.92 -13.59
C ARG A 71 16.75 -11.34 -13.74
N SER A 72 16.66 -12.17 -12.69
CA SER A 72 17.05 -13.57 -12.76
C SER A 72 16.14 -14.36 -13.72
N PHE A 73 14.84 -14.07 -13.73
CA PHE A 73 13.92 -14.68 -14.69
C PHE A 73 14.24 -14.26 -16.12
N GLU A 74 14.55 -12.99 -16.34
CA GLU A 74 14.94 -12.46 -17.63
C GLU A 74 16.25 -13.08 -18.13
N GLU A 75 17.26 -13.22 -17.27
CA GLU A 75 18.50 -13.94 -17.59
C GLU A 75 18.20 -15.38 -18.01
N TYR A 76 17.31 -16.09 -17.31
CA TYR A 76 16.87 -17.42 -17.73
C TYR A 76 16.23 -17.38 -19.12
N THR A 77 15.32 -16.45 -19.40
CA THR A 77 14.67 -16.37 -20.72
C THR A 77 15.65 -16.07 -21.86
N GLN A 78 16.75 -15.38 -21.57
CA GLN A 78 17.78 -15.04 -22.56
C GLN A 78 18.83 -16.14 -22.74
N THR A 79 19.19 -16.84 -21.65
CA THR A 79 20.36 -17.74 -21.64
C THR A 79 20.00 -19.22 -21.46
N GLY A 80 18.79 -19.53 -21.03
CA GLY A 80 18.36 -20.89 -20.67
C GLY A 80 19.00 -21.44 -19.39
N LYS A 81 19.71 -20.63 -18.60
CA LYS A 81 20.38 -21.08 -17.36
C LYS A 81 19.38 -21.43 -16.27
N GLU A 82 19.28 -22.72 -15.93
CA GLU A 82 18.43 -23.23 -14.85
C GLU A 82 18.75 -22.60 -13.48
N GLU A 83 20.02 -22.24 -13.23
CA GLU A 83 20.40 -21.51 -12.02
C GLU A 83 19.66 -20.17 -11.88
N SER A 84 19.55 -19.40 -12.97
CA SER A 84 18.83 -18.13 -12.99
C SER A 84 17.33 -18.33 -12.77
N LEU A 85 16.75 -19.42 -13.29
CA LEU A 85 15.36 -19.80 -13.02
C LEU A 85 15.13 -20.15 -11.55
N ALA A 86 16.04 -20.91 -10.94
CA ALA A 86 15.98 -21.26 -9.51
C ALA A 86 16.13 -20.02 -8.62
N ASN A 87 17.03 -19.10 -8.97
CA ASN A 87 17.19 -17.83 -8.27
C ASN A 87 15.93 -16.97 -8.35
N ALA A 88 15.29 -16.90 -9.51
CA ALA A 88 14.00 -16.22 -9.69
C ALA A 88 12.90 -16.87 -8.81
N GLU A 89 12.78 -18.21 -8.85
CA GLU A 89 11.82 -18.96 -8.04
C GLU A 89 11.97 -18.65 -6.55
N ASN A 90 13.19 -18.76 -6.02
CA ASN A 90 13.50 -18.49 -4.62
C ASN A 90 13.18 -17.04 -4.23
N THR A 91 13.50 -16.10 -5.12
CA THR A 91 13.24 -14.67 -4.89
C THR A 91 11.74 -14.39 -4.81
N PHE A 92 10.96 -14.90 -5.76
CA PHE A 92 9.51 -14.72 -5.75
C PHE A 92 8.85 -15.47 -4.58
N GLN A 93 9.30 -16.68 -4.24
CA GLN A 93 8.85 -17.40 -3.05
C GLN A 93 9.08 -16.60 -1.76
N THR A 94 10.23 -15.94 -1.65
CA THR A 94 10.55 -15.08 -0.49
C THR A 94 9.62 -13.86 -0.44
N LEU A 95 9.35 -13.25 -1.59
CA LEU A 95 8.47 -12.09 -1.67
C LEU A 95 7.02 -12.44 -1.31
N ILE A 96 6.50 -13.57 -1.79
CA ILE A 96 5.12 -13.96 -1.49
C ILE A 96 4.87 -14.28 -0.01
N LYS A 97 5.92 -14.63 0.77
CA LYS A 97 5.80 -14.83 2.22
C LYS A 97 5.38 -13.56 2.96
N GLN A 98 5.64 -12.38 2.38
CA GLN A 98 5.22 -11.09 2.97
C GLN A 98 3.70 -10.88 2.90
N LYS A 99 2.98 -11.56 1.98
CA LYS A 99 1.51 -11.56 1.83
C LYS A 99 0.85 -10.17 1.71
N ARG A 100 1.59 -9.13 1.26
CA ARG A 100 1.07 -7.76 1.14
C ARG A 100 1.77 -6.94 0.06
N GLY A 101 1.13 -5.86 -0.35
CA GLY A 101 1.65 -4.88 -1.30
C GLY A 101 1.52 -5.30 -2.77
N LYS A 102 1.78 -4.36 -3.68
CA LYS A 102 1.68 -4.63 -5.13
C LYS A 102 2.69 -5.67 -5.61
N ALA A 103 3.91 -5.62 -5.07
CA ALA A 103 4.99 -6.53 -5.43
C ALA A 103 4.61 -8.00 -5.17
N TYR A 104 3.83 -8.28 -4.11
CA TYR A 104 3.30 -9.61 -3.82
C TYR A 104 2.50 -10.20 -4.98
N HIS A 105 1.58 -9.42 -5.56
CA HIS A 105 0.72 -9.89 -6.63
C HIS A 105 1.50 -10.14 -7.93
N VAL A 106 2.47 -9.27 -8.23
CA VAL A 106 3.34 -9.43 -9.40
C VAL A 106 4.25 -10.65 -9.25
N ALA A 107 4.92 -10.80 -8.10
CA ALA A 107 5.76 -11.97 -7.82
C ALA A 107 4.98 -13.29 -7.91
N LYS A 108 3.72 -13.28 -7.48
CA LYS A 108 2.84 -14.46 -7.58
C LYS A 108 2.57 -14.87 -9.02
N LEU A 109 2.37 -13.89 -9.92
CA LEU A 109 2.19 -14.16 -11.35
C LEU A 109 3.45 -14.77 -11.96
N TYR A 110 4.63 -14.20 -11.67
CA TYR A 110 5.90 -14.75 -12.15
C TYR A 110 6.16 -16.15 -11.59
N LEU A 111 5.91 -16.39 -10.30
CA LEU A 111 6.07 -17.71 -9.71
C LEU A 111 5.16 -18.76 -10.36
N ALA A 112 3.91 -18.39 -10.66
CA ALA A 112 2.99 -19.26 -11.40
C ALA A 112 3.53 -19.59 -12.80
N THR A 113 4.13 -18.61 -13.48
CA THR A 113 4.79 -18.81 -14.78
C THR A 113 5.99 -19.75 -14.67
N ILE A 114 6.83 -19.58 -13.65
CA ILE A 114 7.95 -20.50 -13.38
C ILE A 114 7.45 -21.92 -13.13
N TYR A 115 6.40 -22.09 -12.32
CA TYR A 115 5.79 -23.40 -12.09
C TYR A 115 5.25 -24.02 -13.38
N SER A 116 4.62 -23.22 -14.25
CA SER A 116 4.19 -23.69 -15.57
C SER A 116 5.37 -24.14 -16.44
N LEU A 117 6.48 -23.40 -16.43
CA LEU A 117 7.69 -23.77 -17.19
C LEU A 117 8.33 -25.06 -16.68
N LYS A 118 8.30 -25.28 -15.36
CA LYS A 118 8.83 -26.49 -14.70
C LYS A 118 7.87 -27.69 -14.76
N GLY A 119 6.75 -27.60 -15.47
CA GLY A 119 5.75 -28.67 -15.57
C GLY A 119 4.90 -28.87 -14.30
N LYS A 120 5.02 -27.98 -13.31
CA LYS A 120 4.21 -27.97 -12.08
C LYS A 120 2.85 -27.34 -12.34
N THR A 121 2.06 -27.95 -13.22
CA THR A 121 0.79 -27.40 -13.72
C THR A 121 -0.24 -27.21 -12.61
N GLY A 122 -0.29 -28.10 -11.62
CA GLY A 122 -1.22 -28.00 -10.49
C GLY A 122 -0.97 -26.75 -9.65
N GLU A 123 0.29 -26.52 -9.26
CA GLU A 123 0.71 -25.35 -8.49
C GLU A 123 0.56 -24.06 -9.31
N ALA A 124 0.92 -24.09 -10.59
CA ALA A 124 0.72 -22.95 -11.50
C ALA A 124 -0.76 -22.57 -11.59
N LYS A 125 -1.65 -23.55 -11.83
CA LYS A 125 -3.09 -23.35 -11.93
C LYS A 125 -3.67 -22.77 -10.63
N SER A 126 -3.26 -23.30 -9.48
CA SER A 126 -3.67 -22.79 -8.17
C SER A 126 -3.31 -21.31 -7.99
N LEU A 127 -2.07 -20.94 -8.30
CA LEU A 127 -1.62 -19.55 -8.17
C LEU A 127 -2.34 -18.61 -9.14
N TYR A 128 -2.50 -18.99 -10.41
CA TYR A 128 -3.24 -18.18 -11.39
C TYR A 128 -4.70 -17.99 -10.98
N GLN A 129 -5.38 -19.05 -10.53
CA GLN A 129 -6.76 -18.95 -10.05
C GLN A 129 -6.88 -18.01 -8.85
N GLU A 130 -5.90 -18.03 -7.94
CA GLU A 130 -5.91 -17.10 -6.82
C GLU A 130 -5.77 -15.64 -7.26
N ILE A 131 -4.93 -15.38 -8.28
CA ILE A 131 -4.78 -14.03 -8.87
C ILE A 131 -6.09 -13.58 -9.51
N VAL A 132 -6.75 -14.44 -10.28
CA VAL A 132 -8.05 -14.13 -10.92
C VAL A 132 -9.11 -13.78 -9.86
N LYS A 133 -9.14 -14.50 -8.74
CA LYS A 133 -10.09 -14.26 -7.64
C LYS A 133 -9.78 -12.98 -6.86
N LYS A 134 -8.50 -12.68 -6.60
CA LYS A 134 -8.07 -11.60 -5.69
C LYS A 134 -7.72 -10.27 -6.37
N SER A 135 -7.65 -10.24 -7.70
CA SER A 135 -7.25 -9.02 -8.44
C SER A 135 -8.22 -8.69 -9.59
N PRO A 136 -9.54 -8.57 -9.33
CA PRO A 136 -10.52 -8.30 -10.37
C PRO A 136 -10.28 -6.95 -11.05
N GLY A 137 -10.49 -6.89 -12.37
CA GLY A 137 -10.35 -5.65 -13.16
C GLY A 137 -8.90 -5.18 -13.38
N THR A 138 -7.90 -5.98 -13.01
CA THR A 138 -6.48 -5.64 -13.21
C THR A 138 -5.86 -6.38 -14.38
N MET A 139 -4.77 -5.84 -14.94
CA MET A 139 -3.98 -6.53 -15.96
C MET A 139 -3.45 -7.89 -15.48
N LEU A 140 -3.18 -8.04 -14.17
CA LEU A 140 -2.74 -9.31 -13.59
C LEU A 140 -3.80 -10.41 -13.76
N LYS A 141 -5.09 -10.07 -13.62
CA LYS A 141 -6.18 -11.01 -13.90
C LYS A 141 -6.17 -11.43 -15.36
N THR A 142 -6.11 -10.48 -16.30
CA THR A 142 -6.11 -10.77 -17.74
C THR A 142 -4.94 -11.68 -18.13
N LEU A 143 -3.76 -11.43 -17.58
CA LEU A 143 -2.57 -12.28 -17.81
C LEU A 143 -2.74 -13.68 -17.21
N ALA A 144 -3.28 -13.78 -15.99
CA ALA A 144 -3.52 -15.06 -15.34
C ALA A 144 -4.61 -15.89 -16.05
N GLU A 145 -5.70 -15.27 -16.50
CA GLU A 145 -6.74 -15.94 -17.30
C GLU A 145 -6.17 -16.49 -18.61
N ARG A 146 -5.37 -15.68 -19.32
CA ARG A 146 -4.71 -16.12 -20.54
C ARG A 146 -3.76 -17.29 -20.28
N ALA A 147 -2.99 -17.25 -19.19
CA ALA A 147 -2.09 -18.33 -18.83
C ALA A 147 -2.84 -19.62 -18.47
N LEU A 148 -3.96 -19.53 -17.74
CA LEU A 148 -4.83 -20.67 -17.44
C LEU A 148 -5.38 -21.34 -18.71
N LEU A 149 -5.85 -20.54 -19.67
CA LEU A 149 -6.33 -21.05 -20.96
C LEU A 149 -5.23 -21.78 -21.74
N ASN A 150 -3.98 -21.35 -21.63
CA ASN A 150 -2.85 -22.00 -22.28
C ASN A 150 -2.45 -23.30 -21.56
N LEU A 151 -2.63 -23.37 -20.24
CA LEU A 151 -2.37 -24.57 -19.45
C LEU A 151 -3.38 -25.68 -19.75
N ASP A 152 -4.66 -25.34 -19.89
CA ASP A 152 -5.72 -26.32 -20.15
C ASP A 152 -5.71 -26.86 -21.60
N LYS A 153 -4.93 -26.24 -22.50
CA LYS A 153 -4.76 -26.65 -23.90
C LYS A 153 -3.55 -27.55 -24.16
N LYS A 154 -2.64 -27.70 -23.19
CA LYS A 154 -1.47 -28.58 -23.26
C LYS A 154 -1.80 -29.95 -22.67
#